data_AF-A0A2M9E690-F1
#
_entry.id   AF-A0A2M9E690-F1
#
_cell.length_a   1.000
_cell.length_b   1.000
_cell.length_c   1.000
_cell.angle_alpha   90.00
_cell.angle_beta   90.00
_cell.angle_gamma   90.00
#
_symmetry.space_group_name_H-M   'P 1'
#
loop_
_entity.id
_entity.type
_entity.pdbx_description
1 polymer ?
#
loop_
_entity_poly.entity_id
_entity_poly.type
_entity_poly.pdbx_seq_one_letter_code
_entity_poly.pdbx_strand_id
1 'polypeptide(L)'
;MPSRWWSLLLLYACLLLPGAVSAADPCPLLRAQTNAVDFATRIAAIACHEHQLWYRPFIDSEGRVAGSSVREAEASQLANGEHAWRRVAGYWHGSGLMGAVAQRPGAAECGHAGTGGAALPACRTFIIDTPWSAAFVSWVVRQAALPGFNASASHVSYVRDAYRAPDDSPYRVVAPEAATPARGDLLCYARSADRTFGFAGLAQLLATSDEGLGMHCDIVVDAQPRLGLAWLVGGNVFDGVTMRVLPLTAGGRFRDLPSRSPADPPCSPDLPAQCNANRQDWTVLLQLRPPEALAGLVPPPPPTPAAAAQPLPAGFPTQPAGTPAGCCVHCVAGDTRVPRCPRVPAGAAD
;
A
#
# COMPACT_ATOMS: atom_id res chain seq x y z
N MET A 1 18.86 -67.42 -9.36
CA MET A 1 17.89 -66.81 -8.42
C MET A 1 18.67 -66.16 -7.29
N PRO A 2 18.11 -65.15 -6.60
CA PRO A 2 17.78 -63.77 -6.98
C PRO A 2 18.99 -62.84 -6.65
N SER A 3 19.09 -61.58 -7.04
CA SER A 3 18.94 -60.49 -6.04
C SER A 3 19.10 -59.08 -6.62
N ARG A 4 19.23 -58.91 -7.95
CA ARG A 4 19.53 -57.58 -8.51
C ARG A 4 18.30 -56.71 -8.79
N TRP A 5 17.11 -57.26 -8.70
CA TRP A 5 15.87 -56.53 -9.03
C TRP A 5 15.25 -55.82 -7.83
N TRP A 6 15.67 -56.14 -6.59
CA TRP A 6 15.12 -55.48 -5.39
C TRP A 6 15.84 -54.17 -5.04
N SER A 7 17.10 -54.00 -5.46
CA SER A 7 17.85 -52.76 -5.22
C SER A 7 17.40 -51.59 -6.09
N LEU A 8 16.77 -51.85 -7.25
CA LEU A 8 16.25 -50.80 -8.13
C LEU A 8 14.86 -50.29 -7.71
N LEU A 9 14.08 -51.09 -6.97
CA LEU A 9 12.77 -50.65 -6.47
C LEU A 9 12.86 -49.73 -5.25
N LEU A 10 13.91 -49.85 -4.44
CA LEU A 10 14.14 -48.94 -3.30
C LEU A 10 14.70 -47.57 -3.72
N LEU A 11 15.36 -47.46 -4.88
CA LEU A 11 15.86 -46.19 -5.40
C LEU A 11 14.79 -45.36 -6.13
N TYR A 12 13.71 -45.98 -6.61
CA TYR A 12 12.56 -45.26 -7.16
C TYR A 12 11.56 -44.78 -6.11
N ALA A 13 11.62 -45.29 -4.88
CA ALA A 13 10.71 -44.89 -3.80
C ALA A 13 11.09 -43.55 -3.12
N CYS A 14 12.31 -43.05 -3.30
CA CYS A 14 12.78 -41.81 -2.67
C CYS A 14 12.56 -40.53 -3.51
N LEU A 15 11.92 -40.60 -4.68
CA LEU A 15 11.68 -39.44 -5.56
C LEU A 15 10.25 -38.87 -5.50
N LEU A 16 9.41 -39.35 -4.58
CA LEU A 16 8.03 -38.87 -4.42
C LEU A 16 7.76 -38.33 -3.00
N LEU A 17 8.69 -37.56 -2.45
CA LEU A 17 8.32 -36.58 -1.44
C LEU A 17 7.85 -35.33 -2.21
N PRO A 18 6.53 -35.05 -2.28
CA PRO A 18 6.11 -33.71 -2.67
C PRO A 18 6.73 -32.76 -1.65
N GLY A 19 7.76 -32.03 -2.06
CA GLY A 19 8.24 -30.91 -1.27
C GLY A 19 7.01 -30.06 -0.95
N ALA A 20 6.77 -29.81 0.33
CA ALA A 20 5.74 -28.89 0.74
C ALA A 20 5.94 -27.61 -0.08
N VAL A 21 4.98 -27.30 -0.96
CA VAL A 21 4.97 -26.04 -1.69
C VAL A 21 4.81 -24.98 -0.61
N SER A 22 5.95 -24.48 -0.12
CA SER A 22 5.98 -23.28 0.70
C SER A 22 5.24 -22.24 -0.13
N ALA A 23 4.18 -21.69 0.45
CA ALA A 23 3.29 -20.80 -0.26
C ALA A 23 4.09 -19.57 -0.70
N ALA A 24 4.51 -19.60 -1.96
CA ALA A 24 5.46 -18.65 -2.49
C ALA A 24 4.77 -17.30 -2.62
N ASP A 25 5.45 -16.25 -2.16
CA ASP A 25 5.11 -14.87 -2.51
C ASP A 25 4.82 -14.79 -4.02
N PRO A 26 3.61 -14.37 -4.45
CA PRO A 26 3.26 -14.32 -5.87
C PRO A 26 3.93 -13.15 -6.60
N CYS A 27 4.39 -12.13 -5.88
CA CYS A 27 4.83 -10.86 -6.47
C CYS A 27 6.09 -10.90 -7.33
N PRO A 28 7.11 -11.75 -7.08
CA PRO A 28 8.30 -11.84 -7.94
C PRO A 28 7.96 -12.16 -9.40
N LEU A 29 6.95 -13.00 -9.65
CA LEU A 29 6.46 -13.34 -10.99
C LEU A 29 5.41 -12.35 -11.48
N LEU A 30 4.48 -11.95 -10.61
CA LEU A 30 3.35 -11.11 -11.00
C LEU A 30 3.78 -9.69 -11.39
N ARG A 31 4.82 -9.13 -10.77
CA ARG A 31 5.32 -7.77 -11.06
C ARG A 31 5.74 -7.54 -12.52
N ALA A 32 6.01 -8.61 -13.29
CA ALA A 32 6.37 -8.53 -14.70
C ALA A 32 5.16 -8.36 -15.63
N GLN A 33 3.93 -8.38 -15.10
CA GLN A 33 2.68 -8.42 -15.86
C GLN A 33 1.91 -7.09 -15.83
N THR A 34 2.59 -5.96 -15.68
CA THR A 34 1.97 -4.62 -15.64
C THR A 34 1.23 -4.24 -16.94
N ASN A 35 1.58 -4.90 -18.05
CA ASN A 35 0.93 -4.75 -19.36
C ASN A 35 -0.04 -5.90 -19.70
N ALA A 36 -0.49 -6.68 -18.71
CA ALA A 36 -1.49 -7.74 -18.93
C ALA A 36 -2.77 -7.18 -19.57
N VAL A 37 -3.52 -8.02 -20.29
CA VAL A 37 -4.74 -7.59 -21.01
C VAL A 37 -5.89 -7.32 -20.03
N ASP A 38 -6.02 -8.12 -18.98
CA ASP A 38 -7.06 -7.97 -17.96
C ASP A 38 -6.67 -6.99 -16.86
N PHE A 39 -7.65 -6.23 -16.37
CA PHE A 39 -7.45 -5.22 -15.33
C PHE A 39 -6.99 -5.83 -14.00
N ALA A 40 -7.54 -6.99 -13.62
CA ALA A 40 -7.23 -7.68 -12.37
C ALA A 40 -5.72 -7.97 -12.24
N THR A 41 -5.13 -8.55 -13.29
CA THR A 41 -3.70 -8.86 -13.34
C THR A 41 -2.85 -7.60 -13.38
N ARG A 42 -3.23 -6.55 -14.12
CA ARG A 42 -2.50 -5.27 -14.11
C ARG A 42 -2.47 -4.64 -12.71
N ILE A 43 -3.63 -4.52 -12.05
CA ILE A 43 -3.75 -3.98 -10.70
C ILE A 43 -2.83 -4.75 -9.75
N ALA A 44 -2.92 -6.08 -9.76
CA ALA A 44 -2.11 -6.92 -8.90
C ALA A 44 -0.60 -6.83 -9.22
N ALA A 45 -0.23 -6.79 -10.51
CA ALA A 45 1.16 -6.65 -10.96
C ALA A 45 1.78 -5.32 -10.53
N ILE A 46 1.05 -4.21 -10.64
CA ILE A 46 1.52 -2.88 -10.23
C ILE A 46 1.69 -2.82 -8.71
N ALA A 47 0.72 -3.33 -7.93
CA ALA A 47 0.86 -3.41 -6.47
C ALA A 47 2.05 -4.29 -6.05
N CYS A 48 2.23 -5.45 -6.70
CA CYS A 48 3.36 -6.33 -6.47
C CYS A 48 4.70 -5.71 -6.86
N HIS A 49 4.75 -4.91 -7.92
CA HIS A 49 5.95 -4.17 -8.29
C HIS A 49 6.39 -3.25 -7.17
N GLU A 50 5.47 -2.45 -6.62
CA GLU A 50 5.78 -1.57 -5.49
C GLU A 50 6.17 -2.35 -4.24
N HIS A 51 5.45 -3.41 -3.88
CA HIS A 51 5.82 -4.24 -2.73
C HIS A 51 7.26 -4.77 -2.82
N GLN A 52 7.72 -5.14 -4.03
CA GLN A 52 9.09 -5.60 -4.27
C GLN A 52 10.10 -4.45 -4.19
N LEU A 53 9.74 -3.24 -4.66
CA LEU A 53 10.57 -2.04 -4.48
C LEU A 53 10.81 -1.72 -3.00
N TRP A 54 9.83 -1.99 -2.16
CA TRP A 54 9.86 -1.73 -0.72
C TRP A 54 10.54 -2.83 0.11
N TYR A 55 11.28 -3.75 -0.53
CA TYR A 55 11.98 -4.87 0.12
C TYR A 55 11.06 -5.89 0.81
N ARG A 56 9.80 -5.95 0.38
CA ARG A 56 8.85 -7.01 0.73
C ARG A 56 8.49 -7.12 2.22
N PRO A 57 8.14 -6.01 2.92
CA PRO A 57 7.63 -6.10 4.28
C PRO A 57 6.30 -6.86 4.29
N PHE A 58 6.06 -7.69 5.30
CA PHE A 58 4.87 -8.52 5.33
C PHE A 58 4.25 -8.67 6.72
N ILE A 59 2.97 -9.00 6.71
CA ILE A 59 2.18 -9.50 7.82
C ILE A 59 1.82 -10.94 7.48
N ASP A 60 2.31 -11.91 8.23
CA ASP A 60 1.99 -13.31 7.98
C ASP A 60 0.57 -13.68 8.41
N SER A 61 0.17 -14.95 8.18
CA SER A 61 -1.16 -15.45 8.55
C SER A 61 -1.46 -15.41 10.04
N GLU A 62 -0.43 -15.37 10.89
CA GLU A 62 -0.56 -15.25 12.35
C GLU A 62 -0.60 -13.79 12.83
N GLY A 63 -0.39 -12.83 11.92
CA GLY A 63 -0.43 -11.40 12.20
C GLY A 63 0.91 -10.80 12.63
N ARG A 64 2.03 -11.52 12.49
CA ARG A 64 3.37 -11.01 12.81
C ARG A 64 3.88 -10.13 11.69
N VAL A 65 4.47 -9.00 12.06
CA VAL A 65 5.03 -8.01 11.14
C VAL A 65 6.53 -8.23 11.01
N ALA A 66 7.06 -8.30 9.80
CA ALA A 66 8.48 -8.45 9.53
C ALA A 66 8.89 -7.80 8.20
N GLY A 67 10.21 -7.72 7.95
CA GLY A 67 10.76 -7.31 6.66
C GLY A 67 10.75 -5.81 6.35
N SER A 68 10.26 -4.96 7.27
CA SER A 68 10.36 -3.50 7.11
C SER A 68 11.80 -3.05 7.34
N SER A 69 12.43 -2.54 6.29
CA SER A 69 13.80 -1.99 6.31
C SER A 69 13.86 -0.49 5.99
N VAL A 70 12.78 0.07 5.45
CA VAL A 70 12.66 1.46 4.98
C VAL A 70 11.26 1.98 5.32
N ARG A 71 11.17 3.26 5.70
CA ARG A 71 9.89 3.92 6.04
C ARG A 71 9.54 5.10 5.14
N GLU A 72 8.25 5.41 5.08
CA GLU A 72 7.58 6.33 4.17
C GLU A 72 8.23 7.69 3.96
N ALA A 73 8.81 8.27 5.00
CA ALA A 73 9.39 9.60 4.95
C ALA A 73 10.91 9.58 5.06
N GLU A 74 11.57 8.44 4.91
CA GLU A 74 13.03 8.33 5.04
C GLU A 74 13.77 8.71 3.75
N ALA A 75 15.01 9.18 3.91
CA ALA A 75 15.98 9.30 2.82
C ALA A 75 16.68 7.96 2.49
N SER A 76 16.32 6.88 3.16
CA SER A 76 16.71 5.52 2.78
C SER A 76 16.24 5.21 1.37
N GLN A 77 17.05 4.47 0.61
CA GLN A 77 16.75 4.11 -0.78
C GLN A 77 15.90 2.85 -0.84
N LEU A 78 14.95 2.83 -1.77
CA LEU A 78 14.22 1.66 -2.21
C LEU A 78 15.10 0.81 -3.15
N ALA A 79 14.62 -0.37 -3.55
CA ALA A 79 15.39 -1.30 -4.36
C ALA A 79 15.83 -0.74 -5.74
N ASN A 80 15.17 0.31 -6.23
CA ASN A 80 15.51 1.02 -7.47
C ASN A 80 16.45 2.22 -7.26
N GLY A 81 16.93 2.47 -6.04
CA GLY A 81 17.79 3.62 -5.70
C GLY A 81 17.04 4.93 -5.41
N GLU A 82 15.72 4.97 -5.58
CA GLU A 82 14.90 6.14 -5.24
C GLU A 82 14.74 6.28 -3.72
N HIS A 83 14.73 7.51 -3.21
CA HIS A 83 14.41 7.74 -1.78
C HIS A 83 12.94 7.42 -1.49
N ALA A 84 12.65 6.72 -0.39
CA ALA A 84 11.29 6.32 -0.02
C ALA A 84 10.30 7.49 0.01
N TRP A 85 10.70 8.63 0.59
CA TRP A 85 9.85 9.83 0.63
C TRP A 85 9.48 10.35 -0.76
N ARG A 86 10.37 10.22 -1.76
CA ARG A 86 10.06 10.63 -3.14
C ARG A 86 9.06 9.70 -3.77
N ARG A 87 9.20 8.39 -3.50
CA ARG A 87 8.26 7.41 -4.00
C ARG A 87 6.85 7.65 -3.46
N VAL A 88 6.73 7.96 -2.17
CA VAL A 88 5.43 8.27 -1.55
C VAL A 88 4.84 9.57 -2.13
N ALA A 89 5.64 10.62 -2.30
CA ALA A 89 5.21 11.82 -3.02
C ALA A 89 4.76 11.52 -4.47
N GLY A 90 5.44 10.57 -5.11
CA GLY A 90 5.09 10.05 -6.44
C GLY A 90 3.71 9.39 -6.49
N TYR A 91 3.27 8.69 -5.44
CA TYR A 91 1.91 8.14 -5.37
C TYR A 91 0.86 9.25 -5.34
N TRP A 92 1.09 10.32 -4.57
CA TRP A 92 0.20 11.49 -4.53
C TRP A 92 0.14 12.23 -5.88
N HIS A 93 1.29 12.43 -6.52
CA HIS A 93 1.35 13.10 -7.81
C HIS A 93 0.72 12.25 -8.92
N GLY A 94 1.13 10.99 -9.04
CA GLY A 94 0.67 10.09 -10.11
C GLY A 94 -0.80 9.65 -9.98
N SER A 95 -1.38 9.75 -8.78
CA SER A 95 -2.83 9.58 -8.59
C SER A 95 -3.64 10.81 -9.02
N GLY A 96 -2.99 11.96 -9.23
CA GLY A 96 -3.65 13.23 -9.54
C GLY A 96 -4.34 13.88 -8.33
N LEU A 97 -4.03 13.45 -7.11
CA LEU A 97 -4.73 13.86 -5.89
C LEU A 97 -4.12 15.08 -5.18
N MET A 98 -3.02 15.63 -5.69
CA MET A 98 -2.36 16.81 -5.10
C MET A 98 -3.31 18.00 -4.88
N GLY A 99 -4.23 18.25 -5.82
CA GLY A 99 -5.23 19.31 -5.68
C GLY A 99 -6.20 19.07 -4.51
N ALA A 100 -6.60 17.81 -4.30
CA ALA A 100 -7.52 17.44 -3.22
C ALA A 100 -6.90 17.58 -1.81
N VAL A 101 -5.57 17.60 -1.72
CA VAL A 101 -4.82 17.74 -0.47
C VAL A 101 -4.02 19.04 -0.37
N ALA A 102 -4.23 19.99 -1.29
CA ALA A 102 -3.44 21.22 -1.38
C ALA A 102 -3.47 22.10 -0.11
N GLN A 103 -4.55 22.01 0.68
CA GLN A 103 -4.71 22.74 1.94
C GLN A 103 -3.93 22.12 3.11
N ARG A 104 -3.36 20.92 2.94
CA ARG A 104 -2.57 20.27 3.98
C ARG A 104 -1.16 20.87 4.02
N PRO A 105 -0.62 21.17 5.21
CA PRO A 105 0.75 21.65 5.35
C PRO A 105 1.74 20.71 4.65
N GLY A 106 2.66 21.26 3.85
CA GLY A 106 3.69 20.48 3.15
C GLY A 106 3.25 19.84 1.82
N ALA A 107 1.97 19.88 1.47
CA ALA A 107 1.45 19.26 0.24
C ALA A 107 2.01 19.96 -1.01
N ALA A 108 2.06 21.29 -1.04
CA ALA A 108 2.60 22.05 -2.17
C ALA A 108 4.05 21.63 -2.47
N GLU A 109 4.86 21.43 -1.43
CA GLU A 109 6.24 20.98 -1.53
C GLU A 109 6.37 19.58 -2.11
N CYS A 110 5.44 18.67 -1.81
CA CYS A 110 5.44 17.37 -2.46
C CYS A 110 5.18 17.43 -3.97
N GLY A 111 4.52 18.49 -4.45
CA GLY A 111 4.42 18.79 -5.89
C GLY A 111 5.78 18.98 -6.56
N HIS A 112 6.81 19.34 -5.80
CA HIS A 112 8.18 19.59 -6.27
C HIS A 112 9.13 18.42 -5.97
N ALA A 113 8.65 17.29 -5.46
CA ALA A 113 9.51 16.15 -5.09
C ALA A 113 10.31 15.56 -6.27
N GLY A 114 9.82 15.74 -7.50
CA GLY A 114 10.49 15.34 -8.74
C GLY A 114 11.52 16.36 -9.28
N THR A 115 11.65 17.53 -8.65
CA THR A 115 12.39 18.67 -9.19
C THR A 115 13.53 19.08 -8.24
N GLY A 116 14.63 18.32 -8.27
CA GLY A 116 15.88 18.68 -7.57
C GLY A 116 16.42 17.63 -6.59
N GLY A 117 17.62 17.88 -6.08
CA GLY A 117 18.35 16.99 -5.17
C GLY A 117 18.04 17.18 -3.68
N ALA A 118 17.39 18.28 -3.29
CA ALA A 118 17.13 18.59 -1.89
C ALA A 118 15.99 17.73 -1.32
N ALA A 119 16.16 17.24 -0.10
CA ALA A 119 15.04 16.78 0.71
C ALA A 119 14.17 18.00 1.05
N LEU A 120 12.85 17.90 0.85
CA LEU A 120 11.89 18.95 1.20
C LEU A 120 11.27 18.58 2.56
N PRO A 121 11.74 19.17 3.69
CA PRO A 121 11.28 18.76 5.01
C PRO A 121 9.75 18.87 5.16
N ALA A 122 9.16 19.94 4.62
CA ALA A 122 7.71 20.14 4.63
C ALA A 122 6.97 19.00 3.89
N CYS A 123 7.47 18.54 2.74
CA CYS A 123 6.89 17.38 2.06
C CYS A 123 7.02 16.10 2.90
N ARG A 124 8.15 15.89 3.58
CA ARG A 124 8.33 14.73 4.46
C ARG A 124 7.39 14.77 5.66
N THR A 125 7.15 15.94 6.24
CA THR A 125 6.13 16.14 7.29
C THR A 125 4.73 15.85 6.74
N PHE A 126 4.40 16.33 5.54
CA PHE A 126 3.13 16.00 4.89
C PHE A 126 2.94 14.50 4.75
N ILE A 127 3.96 13.76 4.31
CA ILE A 127 3.91 12.30 4.13
C ILE A 127 3.62 11.58 5.44
N ILE A 128 4.22 12.02 6.55
CA ILE A 128 4.01 11.44 7.90
C ILE A 128 2.59 11.73 8.39
N ASP A 129 2.14 12.98 8.26
CA ASP A 129 0.88 13.43 8.86
C ASP A 129 -0.35 13.12 7.99
N THR A 130 -0.14 12.71 6.74
CA THR A 130 -1.21 12.42 5.77
C THR A 130 -1.17 10.97 5.32
N PRO A 131 -2.08 10.11 5.84
CA PRO A 131 -2.15 8.73 5.44
C PRO A 131 -2.30 8.58 3.92
N TRP A 132 -1.42 7.80 3.30
CA TRP A 132 -1.30 7.70 1.85
C TRP A 132 -1.78 6.38 1.27
N SER A 133 -2.42 5.52 2.06
CA SER A 133 -2.99 4.25 1.59
C SER A 133 -4.02 4.45 0.45
N ALA A 134 -4.85 5.49 0.54
CA ALA A 134 -5.83 5.86 -0.49
C ALA A 134 -5.19 6.41 -1.76
N ALA A 135 -4.15 7.23 -1.60
CA ALA A 135 -3.34 7.70 -2.71
C ALA A 135 -2.64 6.55 -3.42
N PHE A 136 -2.12 5.58 -2.67
CA PHE A 136 -1.50 4.37 -3.23
C PHE A 136 -2.49 3.53 -4.05
N VAL A 137 -3.65 3.18 -3.48
CA VAL A 137 -4.68 2.41 -4.20
C VAL A 137 -5.13 3.17 -5.45
N SER A 138 -5.41 4.47 -5.32
CA SER A 138 -5.78 5.32 -6.46
C SER A 138 -4.68 5.39 -7.53
N TRP A 139 -3.42 5.46 -7.11
CA TRP A 139 -2.27 5.42 -8.02
C TRP A 139 -2.21 4.08 -8.75
N VAL A 140 -2.28 2.94 -8.05
CA VAL A 140 -2.24 1.59 -8.65
C VAL A 140 -3.37 1.43 -9.67
N VAL A 141 -4.60 1.77 -9.30
CA VAL A 141 -5.78 1.60 -10.16
C VAL A 141 -5.72 2.52 -11.39
N ARG A 142 -5.19 3.75 -11.23
CA ARG A 142 -4.92 4.64 -12.37
C ARG A 142 -3.85 4.09 -13.30
N GLN A 143 -2.74 3.55 -12.77
CA GLN A 143 -1.71 2.91 -13.59
C GLN A 143 -2.26 1.69 -14.34
N ALA A 144 -3.23 0.97 -13.76
CA ALA A 144 -3.92 -0.15 -14.41
C ALA A 144 -4.99 0.27 -15.44
N ALA A 145 -5.26 1.57 -15.55
CA ALA A 145 -6.26 2.19 -16.41
C ALA A 145 -7.68 1.65 -16.20
N LEU A 146 -8.07 1.33 -14.96
CA LEU A 146 -9.41 0.78 -14.68
C LEU A 146 -10.51 1.84 -14.94
N PRO A 147 -11.50 1.56 -15.82
CA PRO A 147 -12.60 2.48 -16.07
C PRO A 147 -13.57 2.55 -14.88
N GLY A 148 -14.30 3.65 -14.76
CA GLY A 148 -15.30 3.91 -13.71
C GLY A 148 -14.71 4.17 -12.31
N PHE A 149 -13.40 4.00 -12.11
CA PHE A 149 -12.80 4.23 -10.79
C PHE A 149 -12.60 5.72 -10.50
N ASN A 150 -13.29 6.23 -9.49
CA ASN A 150 -13.10 7.58 -8.99
C ASN A 150 -11.97 7.64 -7.96
N ALA A 151 -10.79 8.13 -8.38
CA ALA A 151 -9.63 8.28 -7.51
C ALA A 151 -9.90 9.25 -6.36
N SER A 152 -9.52 8.89 -5.14
CA SER A 152 -9.74 9.70 -3.95
C SER A 152 -8.60 9.55 -2.94
N ALA A 153 -8.34 10.62 -2.19
CA ALA A 153 -7.45 10.61 -1.02
C ALA A 153 -8.09 9.94 0.22
N SER A 154 -9.29 9.39 0.08
CA SER A 154 -10.07 8.78 1.16
C SER A 154 -10.76 7.50 0.71
N HIS A 155 -10.48 6.41 1.42
CA HIS A 155 -11.00 5.08 1.10
C HIS A 155 -12.52 4.96 1.21
N VAL A 156 -13.14 5.63 2.18
CA VAL A 156 -14.61 5.62 2.30
C VAL A 156 -15.27 6.20 1.05
N SER A 157 -14.57 7.05 0.28
CA SER A 157 -15.14 7.67 -0.93
C SER A 157 -15.41 6.62 -2.01
N TYR A 158 -14.42 5.82 -2.39
CA TYR A 158 -14.63 4.81 -3.42
C TYR A 158 -15.51 3.64 -2.93
N VAL A 159 -15.54 3.36 -1.61
CA VAL A 159 -16.49 2.40 -1.03
C VAL A 159 -17.92 2.94 -1.14
N ARG A 160 -18.12 4.23 -0.87
CA ARG A 160 -19.41 4.92 -1.01
C ARG A 160 -19.85 4.97 -2.47
N ASP A 161 -18.95 5.25 -3.39
CA ASP A 161 -19.24 5.25 -4.84
C ASP A 161 -19.72 3.85 -5.28
N ALA A 162 -19.02 2.79 -4.88
CA ALA A 162 -19.43 1.40 -5.16
C ALA A 162 -20.77 1.01 -4.50
N TYR A 163 -21.10 1.60 -3.35
CA TYR A 163 -22.35 1.33 -2.64
C TYR A 163 -23.55 2.08 -3.23
N ARG A 164 -23.40 3.37 -3.54
CA ARG A 164 -24.51 4.26 -3.93
C ARG A 164 -24.71 4.33 -5.44
N ALA A 165 -23.65 4.17 -6.23
CA ALA A 165 -23.68 4.19 -7.68
C ALA A 165 -23.04 2.90 -8.23
N PRO A 166 -23.58 1.71 -7.90
CA PRO A 166 -22.97 0.42 -8.28
C PRO A 166 -22.87 0.23 -9.81
N ASP A 167 -23.76 0.86 -10.58
CA ASP A 167 -23.76 0.79 -12.04
C ASP A 167 -22.60 1.57 -12.67
N ASP A 168 -22.15 2.65 -12.02
CA ASP A 168 -21.03 3.49 -12.46
C ASP A 168 -19.68 3.02 -11.91
N SER A 169 -19.69 2.11 -10.93
CA SER A 169 -18.49 1.62 -10.25
C SER A 169 -17.93 0.34 -10.89
N PRO A 170 -16.58 0.20 -10.97
CA PRO A 170 -15.94 -1.05 -11.37
C PRO A 170 -16.00 -2.12 -10.29
N TYR A 171 -16.47 -1.76 -9.10
CA TYR A 171 -16.57 -2.66 -7.96
C TYR A 171 -18.00 -2.85 -7.53
N ARG A 172 -18.33 -4.08 -7.10
CA ARG A 172 -19.54 -4.36 -6.32
C ARG A 172 -19.16 -4.56 -4.85
N VAL A 173 -20.07 -4.18 -3.96
CA VAL A 173 -19.90 -4.32 -2.51
C VAL A 173 -20.31 -5.72 -2.06
N VAL A 174 -19.42 -6.42 -1.35
CA VAL A 174 -19.67 -7.77 -0.82
C VAL A 174 -19.21 -7.84 0.63
N ALA A 175 -19.95 -8.59 1.46
CA ALA A 175 -19.53 -8.90 2.82
C ALA A 175 -18.25 -9.77 2.81
N PRO A 176 -17.18 -9.40 3.51
CA PRO A 176 -15.89 -10.11 3.44
C PRO A 176 -15.99 -11.61 3.71
N GLU A 177 -16.82 -12.02 4.67
CA GLU A 177 -17.03 -13.41 5.09
C GLU A 177 -17.77 -14.26 4.03
N ALA A 178 -18.51 -13.62 3.14
CA ALA A 178 -19.22 -14.28 2.05
C ALA A 178 -18.41 -14.33 0.75
N ALA A 179 -17.35 -13.54 0.65
CA ALA A 179 -16.64 -13.35 -0.60
C ALA A 179 -15.56 -14.42 -0.86
N THR A 180 -15.43 -14.80 -2.14
CA THR A 180 -14.26 -15.50 -2.67
C THR A 180 -13.34 -14.43 -3.28
N PRO A 181 -12.27 -14.00 -2.59
CA PRO A 181 -11.37 -12.96 -3.10
C PRO A 181 -10.66 -13.41 -4.38
N ALA A 182 -10.49 -12.47 -5.29
CA ALA A 182 -9.75 -12.62 -6.53
C ALA A 182 -8.83 -11.41 -6.78
N ARG A 183 -7.91 -11.54 -7.73
CA ARG A 183 -6.97 -10.46 -8.06
C ARG A 183 -7.72 -9.17 -8.40
N GLY A 184 -7.23 -8.05 -7.88
CA GLY A 184 -7.80 -6.72 -8.13
C GLY A 184 -8.96 -6.34 -7.22
N ASP A 185 -9.49 -7.26 -6.41
CA ASP A 185 -10.43 -6.93 -5.33
C ASP A 185 -9.75 -6.07 -4.26
N LEU A 186 -10.52 -5.26 -3.54
CA LEU A 186 -10.03 -4.47 -2.39
C LEU A 186 -10.70 -4.97 -1.11
N LEU A 187 -9.92 -5.46 -0.16
CA LEU A 187 -10.43 -5.82 1.17
C LEU A 187 -10.23 -4.64 2.10
N CYS A 188 -11.32 -4.12 2.67
CA CYS A 188 -11.33 -2.90 3.45
C CYS A 188 -11.76 -3.11 4.89
N TYR A 189 -11.15 -2.33 5.79
CA TYR A 189 -11.54 -2.26 7.20
C TYR A 189 -11.77 -0.82 7.66
N ALA A 190 -12.68 -0.64 8.62
CA ALA A 190 -12.90 0.64 9.25
C ALA A 190 -11.88 0.88 10.38
N ARG A 191 -11.52 2.14 10.57
CA ARG A 191 -10.65 2.64 11.64
C ARG A 191 -11.47 3.58 12.51
N SER A 192 -11.95 3.03 13.62
CA SER A 192 -12.58 3.79 14.69
C SER A 192 -12.00 3.36 16.04
N ALA A 193 -11.85 4.32 16.96
CA ALA A 193 -11.39 4.03 18.31
C ALA A 193 -12.51 3.37 19.14
N ASP A 194 -13.73 3.89 19.00
CA ASP A 194 -14.80 3.66 19.99
C ASP A 194 -15.80 2.56 19.58
N ARG A 195 -15.77 2.11 18.32
CA ARG A 195 -16.71 1.10 17.83
C ARG A 195 -16.16 0.27 16.68
N THR A 196 -16.76 -0.90 16.51
CA THR A 196 -16.71 -1.70 15.27
C THR A 196 -17.97 -1.48 14.46
N PHE A 197 -17.84 -1.56 13.15
CA PHE A 197 -18.92 -1.38 12.18
C PHE A 197 -19.36 -2.73 11.62
N GLY A 198 -18.42 -3.61 11.25
CA GLY A 198 -18.71 -4.74 10.37
C GLY A 198 -19.38 -4.31 9.05
N PHE A 199 -19.80 -5.29 8.25
CA PHE A 199 -20.44 -5.00 6.97
C PHE A 199 -21.79 -4.27 7.11
N ALA A 200 -22.67 -4.76 7.98
CA ALA A 200 -24.00 -4.19 8.15
C ALA A 200 -23.96 -2.75 8.72
N GLY A 201 -23.08 -2.49 9.71
CA GLY A 201 -22.94 -1.15 10.28
C GLY A 201 -22.31 -0.16 9.30
N LEU A 202 -21.36 -0.60 8.47
CA LEU A 202 -20.84 0.22 7.38
C LEU A 202 -21.94 0.53 6.35
N ALA A 203 -22.70 -0.47 5.91
CA ALA A 203 -23.80 -0.27 4.96
C ALA A 203 -24.83 0.76 5.49
N GLN A 204 -25.18 0.69 6.77
CA GLN A 204 -26.06 1.68 7.41
C GLN A 204 -25.48 3.10 7.38
N LEU A 205 -24.18 3.25 7.69
CA LEU A 205 -23.50 4.55 7.61
C LEU A 205 -23.52 5.11 6.19
N LEU A 206 -23.15 4.28 5.20
CA LEU A 206 -23.10 4.69 3.80
C LEU A 206 -24.49 5.06 3.24
N ALA A 207 -25.56 4.43 3.72
CA ALA A 207 -26.92 4.74 3.32
C ALA A 207 -27.47 6.05 3.91
N THR A 208 -26.96 6.49 5.06
CA THR A 208 -27.60 7.55 5.85
C THR A 208 -26.73 8.79 6.06
N SER A 209 -25.43 8.72 5.77
CA SER A 209 -24.48 9.78 6.10
C SER A 209 -23.40 10.00 5.03
N ASP A 210 -23.04 11.26 4.84
CA ASP A 210 -21.89 11.70 4.04
C ASP A 210 -20.63 11.93 4.88
N GLU A 211 -20.70 11.65 6.19
CA GLU A 211 -19.56 11.82 7.09
C GLU A 211 -18.35 11.00 6.64
N GLY A 212 -17.17 11.54 6.94
CA GLY A 212 -15.91 10.84 6.74
C GLY A 212 -15.79 9.64 7.69
N LEU A 213 -15.21 8.55 7.20
CA LEU A 213 -14.83 7.41 8.01
C LEU A 213 -13.37 7.08 7.70
N GLY A 214 -12.55 6.99 8.76
CA GLY A 214 -11.21 6.43 8.64
C GLY A 214 -11.33 4.99 8.16
N MET A 215 -10.71 4.66 7.04
CA MET A 215 -10.70 3.30 6.50
C MET A 215 -9.31 2.95 5.97
N HIS A 216 -9.06 1.66 5.81
CA HIS A 216 -7.90 1.12 5.11
C HIS A 216 -8.38 0.04 4.12
N CYS A 217 -7.69 -0.12 2.99
CA CYS A 217 -7.94 -1.20 2.05
C CYS A 217 -6.61 -1.75 1.53
N ASP A 218 -6.52 -3.08 1.43
CA ASP A 218 -5.43 -3.79 0.77
C ASP A 218 -5.94 -4.37 -0.56
N ILE A 219 -5.09 -4.36 -1.58
CA ILE A 219 -5.38 -4.92 -2.91
C ILE A 219 -5.11 -6.42 -2.87
N VAL A 220 -6.09 -7.26 -3.18
CA VAL A 220 -5.87 -8.70 -3.36
C VAL A 220 -4.99 -8.91 -4.60
N VAL A 221 -3.76 -9.38 -4.40
CA VAL A 221 -2.81 -9.65 -5.49
C VAL A 221 -2.83 -11.10 -5.94
N ASP A 222 -3.23 -12.02 -5.05
CA ASP A 222 -3.46 -13.42 -5.38
C ASP A 222 -4.34 -14.13 -4.34
N ALA A 223 -5.06 -15.16 -4.76
CA ALA A 223 -5.86 -16.00 -3.86
C ALA A 223 -5.79 -17.45 -4.36
N GLN A 224 -5.30 -18.35 -3.51
CA GLN A 224 -5.07 -19.75 -3.87
C GLN A 224 -5.74 -20.69 -2.86
N PRO A 225 -6.98 -21.13 -3.13
CA PRO A 225 -7.71 -22.05 -2.22
C PRO A 225 -6.96 -23.36 -1.97
N ARG A 226 -6.19 -23.85 -2.94
CA ARG A 226 -5.35 -25.06 -2.79
C ARG A 226 -4.24 -24.89 -1.76
N LEU A 227 -3.70 -23.68 -1.62
CA LEU A 227 -2.73 -23.33 -0.59
C LEU A 227 -3.40 -22.82 0.69
N GLY A 228 -4.71 -22.57 0.64
CA GLY A 228 -5.47 -22.02 1.76
C GLY A 228 -5.06 -20.60 2.14
N LEU A 229 -4.55 -19.81 1.19
CA LEU A 229 -4.02 -18.46 1.44
C LEU A 229 -4.43 -17.45 0.36
N ALA A 230 -4.60 -16.21 0.80
CA ALA A 230 -4.69 -15.02 -0.04
C ALA A 230 -3.57 -14.05 0.34
N TRP A 231 -3.04 -13.35 -0.67
CA TRP A 231 -2.04 -12.31 -0.52
C TRP A 231 -2.63 -10.98 -0.95
N LEU A 232 -2.47 -9.99 -0.09
CA LEU A 232 -2.94 -8.64 -0.33
C LEU A 232 -1.78 -7.66 -0.16
N VAL A 233 -1.81 -6.53 -0.87
CA VAL A 233 -0.78 -5.49 -0.79
C VAL A 233 -1.43 -4.15 -0.50
N GLY A 234 -0.96 -3.47 0.54
CA GLY A 234 -1.42 -2.14 0.92
C GLY A 234 -0.28 -1.14 1.05
N GLY A 235 -0.51 0.10 0.62
CA GLY A 235 0.35 1.24 0.92
C GLY A 235 0.05 1.82 2.30
N ASN A 236 1.04 2.45 2.93
CA ASN A 236 0.97 3.01 4.28
C ASN A 236 0.51 1.98 5.34
N VAL A 237 0.94 0.74 5.16
CA VAL A 237 0.78 -0.34 6.15
C VAL A 237 2.14 -0.53 6.80
N PHE A 238 2.27 -0.13 8.07
CA PHE A 238 3.57 -0.01 8.75
C PHE A 238 4.58 0.84 7.96
N ASP A 239 4.12 2.04 7.53
CA ASP A 239 4.92 3.06 6.87
C ASP A 239 5.55 2.62 5.53
N GLY A 240 4.98 1.62 4.86
CA GLY A 240 5.49 1.11 3.58
C GLY A 240 4.44 0.45 2.70
N VAL A 241 4.90 -0.22 1.64
CA VAL A 241 4.07 -1.07 0.77
C VAL A 241 4.19 -2.53 1.22
N THR A 242 3.26 -2.93 2.07
CA THR A 242 3.34 -4.16 2.87
C THR A 242 2.35 -5.19 2.37
N MET A 243 2.82 -6.43 2.30
CA MET A 243 1.98 -7.59 1.99
C MET A 243 1.29 -8.09 3.25
N ARG A 244 0.04 -8.52 3.11
CA ARG A 244 -0.72 -9.22 4.13
C ARG A 244 -1.10 -10.59 3.62
N VAL A 245 -0.88 -11.60 4.44
CA VAL A 245 -1.29 -12.98 4.16
C VAL A 245 -2.50 -13.33 5.02
N LEU A 246 -3.61 -13.73 4.38
CA LEU A 246 -4.84 -14.12 5.06
C LEU A 246 -5.22 -15.56 4.72
N PRO A 247 -5.68 -16.36 5.69
CA PRO A 247 -6.09 -17.74 5.43
C PRO A 247 -7.41 -17.81 4.65
N LEU A 248 -7.50 -18.82 3.79
CA LEU A 248 -8.70 -19.20 3.05
C LEU A 248 -9.22 -20.56 3.50
N THR A 249 -10.53 -20.73 3.35
CA THR A 249 -11.22 -22.02 3.41
C THR A 249 -10.93 -22.84 2.15
N ALA A 250 -11.22 -24.15 2.17
CA ALA A 250 -11.13 -24.99 0.97
C ALA A 250 -12.05 -24.50 -0.17
N GLY A 251 -13.16 -23.82 0.17
CA GLY A 251 -14.07 -23.17 -0.80
C GLY A 251 -13.57 -21.81 -1.29
N GLY A 252 -12.37 -21.37 -0.89
CA GLY A 252 -11.73 -20.15 -1.38
C GLY A 252 -12.22 -18.85 -0.74
N ARG A 253 -13.11 -18.90 0.26
CA ARG A 253 -13.49 -17.72 1.07
C ARG A 253 -12.47 -17.46 2.17
N PHE A 254 -12.39 -16.23 2.68
CA PHE A 254 -11.57 -15.94 3.86
C PHE A 254 -12.01 -16.83 5.05
N ARG A 255 -11.03 -17.43 5.73
CA ARG A 255 -11.25 -18.27 6.91
C ARG A 255 -10.99 -17.43 8.16
N ASP A 256 -11.99 -17.32 9.03
CA ASP A 256 -11.85 -16.72 10.36
C ASP A 256 -11.09 -15.39 10.35
N LEU A 257 -11.55 -14.42 9.54
CA LEU A 257 -10.94 -13.09 9.45
C LEU A 257 -10.74 -12.52 10.87
N PRO A 258 -9.49 -12.27 11.30
CA PRO A 258 -9.25 -11.79 12.65
C PRO A 258 -9.93 -10.43 12.84
N SER A 259 -10.90 -10.39 13.74
CA SER A 259 -11.70 -9.19 14.01
C SER A 259 -11.28 -8.52 15.30
N ARG A 260 -11.25 -7.19 15.30
CA ARG A 260 -11.04 -6.41 16.54
C ARG A 260 -12.37 -6.22 17.27
N SER A 261 -12.31 -6.15 18.58
CA SER A 261 -13.38 -5.64 19.44
C SER A 261 -12.91 -4.35 20.13
N PRO A 262 -13.78 -3.34 20.36
CA PRO A 262 -13.42 -2.17 21.16
C PRO A 262 -13.02 -2.52 22.60
N ALA A 263 -13.48 -3.67 23.10
CA ALA A 263 -13.12 -4.18 24.43
C ALA A 263 -11.80 -4.98 24.44
N ASP A 264 -11.20 -5.25 23.28
CA ASP A 264 -9.91 -5.95 23.23
C ASP A 264 -8.82 -5.06 23.85
N PRO A 265 -7.99 -5.59 24.76
CA PRO A 265 -6.87 -4.83 25.27
C PRO A 265 -5.84 -4.59 24.15
N PRO A 266 -5.12 -3.46 24.19
CA PRO A 266 -4.12 -3.15 23.18
C PRO A 266 -2.96 -4.16 23.22
N CYS A 267 -2.34 -4.38 22.06
CA CYS A 267 -1.05 -5.07 21.98
C CYS A 267 0.00 -4.31 22.81
N SER A 268 0.69 -5.04 23.68
CA SER A 268 1.80 -4.54 24.49
C SER A 268 2.79 -5.68 24.77
N PRO A 269 4.01 -5.37 25.27
CA PRO A 269 4.93 -6.40 25.73
C PRO A 269 4.34 -7.35 26.80
N ASP A 270 3.38 -6.88 27.60
CA ASP A 270 2.71 -7.68 28.63
C ASP A 270 1.57 -8.54 28.07
N LEU A 271 1.05 -8.21 26.89
CA LEU A 271 -0.07 -8.88 26.22
C LEU A 271 0.29 -9.28 24.77
N PRO A 272 1.34 -10.08 24.54
CA PRO A 272 1.80 -10.44 23.20
C PRO A 272 0.75 -11.21 22.38
N ALA A 273 -0.18 -11.91 23.04
CA ALA A 273 -1.29 -12.59 22.37
C ALA A 273 -2.26 -11.62 21.65
N GLN A 274 -2.23 -10.32 21.98
CA GLN A 274 -3.03 -9.28 21.31
C GLN A 274 -2.31 -8.66 20.11
N CYS A 275 -1.04 -9.02 19.87
CA CYS A 275 -0.21 -8.47 18.80
C CYS A 275 -0.42 -9.19 17.47
N ASN A 276 -1.65 -9.16 16.97
CA ASN A 276 -2.02 -9.67 15.65
C ASN A 276 -2.38 -8.51 14.72
N ALA A 277 -1.50 -8.17 13.78
CA ALA A 277 -1.74 -7.06 12.84
C ALA A 277 -2.84 -7.34 11.80
N ASN A 278 -3.31 -8.58 11.66
CA ASN A 278 -4.50 -8.95 10.86
C ASN A 278 -5.82 -8.67 11.59
N ARG A 279 -5.77 -8.39 12.90
CA ARG A 279 -6.96 -8.07 13.70
C ARG A 279 -7.49 -6.68 13.33
N GLN A 280 -8.53 -6.62 12.50
CA GLN A 280 -9.12 -5.38 11.99
C GLN A 280 -10.64 -5.43 12.03
N ASP A 281 -11.31 -4.29 11.86
CA ASP A 281 -12.76 -4.24 11.64
C ASP A 281 -13.04 -4.42 10.15
N TRP A 282 -12.83 -5.64 9.64
CA TRP A 282 -13.05 -5.98 8.23
C TRP A 282 -14.52 -5.73 7.88
N THR A 283 -14.76 -4.72 7.05
CA THR A 283 -16.12 -4.20 6.82
C THR A 283 -16.62 -4.50 5.43
N VAL A 284 -15.79 -4.51 4.39
CA VAL A 284 -16.27 -4.67 3.02
C VAL A 284 -15.19 -5.23 2.09
N LEU A 285 -15.58 -6.11 1.18
CA LEU A 285 -14.81 -6.40 -0.02
C LEU A 285 -15.42 -5.63 -1.19
N LEU A 286 -14.62 -4.79 -1.84
CA LEU A 286 -14.93 -4.25 -3.15
C LEU A 286 -14.49 -5.27 -4.19
N GLN A 287 -15.44 -6.06 -4.68
CA GLN A 287 -15.18 -7.14 -5.62
C GLN A 287 -15.20 -6.60 -7.05
N LEU A 288 -14.09 -6.77 -7.75
CA LEU A 288 -13.91 -6.27 -9.11
C LEU A 288 -14.96 -6.92 -10.02
N ARG A 289 -15.62 -6.10 -10.84
CA ARG A 289 -16.61 -6.56 -11.80
C ARG A 289 -15.92 -7.26 -12.98
N PRO A 290 -16.58 -8.24 -13.62
CA PRO A 290 -16.00 -8.97 -14.74
C PRO A 290 -15.81 -8.04 -15.96
N PRO A 291 -14.92 -8.40 -16.91
CA PRO A 291 -14.54 -7.54 -18.03
C PRO A 291 -15.71 -6.97 -18.84
N GLU A 292 -16.79 -7.75 -19.01
CA GLU A 292 -17.97 -7.34 -19.77
C GLU A 292 -18.68 -6.15 -19.11
N ALA A 293 -18.73 -6.12 -17.78
CA ALA A 293 -19.31 -5.01 -17.04
C ALA A 293 -18.40 -3.78 -17.02
N LEU A 294 -17.07 -3.99 -17.02
CA LEU A 294 -16.10 -2.88 -17.03
C LEU A 294 -16.07 -2.14 -18.38
N ALA A 295 -16.36 -2.82 -19.48
CA ALA A 295 -16.33 -2.25 -20.83
C ALA A 295 -17.36 -1.11 -21.04
N GLY A 296 -18.44 -1.09 -20.26
CA GLY A 296 -19.47 -0.05 -20.32
C GLY A 296 -19.21 1.17 -19.43
N LEU A 297 -18.17 1.13 -18.61
CA LEU A 297 -17.87 2.20 -17.65
C LEU A 297 -17.11 3.36 -18.32
N VAL A 298 -17.20 4.55 -17.69
CA VAL A 298 -16.50 5.74 -18.14
C VAL A 298 -14.99 5.47 -18.19
N PRO A 299 -14.30 5.69 -19.33
CA PRO A 299 -12.87 5.49 -19.43
C PRO A 299 -12.11 6.31 -18.37
N PRO A 300 -10.96 5.80 -17.88
CA PRO A 300 -10.16 6.58 -16.94
C PRO A 300 -9.70 7.89 -17.59
N PRO A 301 -9.58 8.99 -16.83
CA PRO A 301 -9.01 10.22 -17.36
C PRO A 301 -7.58 9.96 -17.86
N PRO A 302 -7.11 10.72 -18.87
CA PRO A 302 -5.74 10.56 -19.35
C PRO A 302 -4.75 10.76 -18.20
N PRO A 303 -3.60 10.07 -18.22
CA PRO A 303 -2.57 10.26 -17.22
C PRO A 303 -2.19 11.73 -17.19
N THR A 304 -2.21 12.34 -16.00
CA THR A 304 -1.73 13.71 -15.83
C THR A 304 -0.25 13.70 -16.21
N PRO A 305 0.19 14.52 -17.20
CA PRO A 305 1.61 14.68 -17.46
C PRO A 305 2.30 15.08 -16.16
N ALA A 306 3.51 14.57 -15.91
CA ALA A 306 4.33 15.09 -14.83
C ALA A 306 4.40 16.62 -15.02
N ALA A 307 3.82 17.39 -14.09
CA ALA A 307 3.76 18.82 -14.24
C ALA A 307 5.18 19.34 -14.47
N ALA A 308 5.37 20.18 -15.49
CA ALA A 308 6.65 20.85 -15.70
C ALA A 308 7.04 21.53 -14.39
N ALA A 309 8.30 21.34 -13.98
CA ALA A 309 8.83 21.86 -12.74
C ALA A 309 8.48 23.34 -12.60
N GLN A 310 7.51 23.66 -11.74
CA GLN A 310 7.28 25.04 -11.38
C GLN A 310 8.49 25.48 -10.54
N PRO A 311 9.07 26.67 -10.80
CA PRO A 311 10.15 27.18 -9.99
C PRO A 311 9.69 27.22 -8.53
N LEU A 312 10.55 26.73 -7.64
CA LEU A 312 10.37 26.80 -6.20
C LEU A 312 9.95 28.25 -5.82
N PRO A 313 8.77 28.49 -5.20
CA PRO A 313 8.43 29.80 -4.67
C PRO A 313 9.57 30.40 -3.83
N ALA A 314 9.77 31.71 -3.95
CA ALA A 314 10.91 32.47 -3.40
C ALA A 314 11.00 32.54 -1.85
N GLY A 315 10.38 31.61 -1.13
CA GLY A 315 10.34 31.54 0.33
C GLY A 315 10.84 30.23 0.93
N PHE A 316 11.40 29.30 0.13
CA PHE A 316 11.97 28.08 0.70
C PHE A 316 13.29 28.36 1.41
N PRO A 317 13.54 27.74 2.59
CA PRO A 317 14.83 27.86 3.25
C PRO A 317 15.90 27.17 2.39
N THR A 318 16.56 27.94 1.53
CA THR A 318 17.85 27.59 0.96
C THR A 318 18.91 27.68 2.05
N GLN A 319 20.03 26.96 1.89
CA GLN A 319 21.20 27.24 2.74
C GLN A 319 21.51 28.76 2.67
N PRO A 320 21.87 29.42 3.78
CA PRO A 320 22.25 30.82 3.75
C PRO A 320 23.31 31.07 2.67
N ALA A 321 23.20 32.18 1.94
CA ALA A 321 24.22 32.56 0.97
C ALA A 321 25.60 32.62 1.64
N GLY A 322 26.61 32.00 1.01
CA GLY A 322 27.96 31.88 1.58
C GLY A 322 28.21 30.62 2.42
N THR A 323 27.27 29.69 2.50
CA THR A 323 27.50 28.38 3.14
C THR A 323 28.62 27.61 2.40
N PRO A 324 29.71 27.19 3.09
CA PRO A 324 30.80 26.45 2.45
C PRO A 324 30.34 25.12 1.85
N ALA A 325 30.96 24.73 0.73
CA ALA A 325 30.72 23.42 0.13
C ALA A 325 31.14 22.30 1.11
N GLY A 326 30.30 21.28 1.24
CA GLY A 326 30.59 20.11 2.09
C GLY A 326 30.07 20.20 3.53
N CYS A 327 29.30 21.22 3.89
CA CYS A 327 28.63 21.31 5.19
C CYS A 327 27.20 21.89 5.07
N CYS A 328 26.38 21.77 6.11
CA CYS A 328 25.04 22.36 6.16
C CYS A 328 24.81 23.23 7.41
N VAL A 329 24.00 24.28 7.26
CA VAL A 329 23.46 25.09 8.36
C VAL A 329 22.08 24.57 8.75
N HIS A 330 21.22 24.32 7.75
CA HIS A 330 19.93 23.63 7.93
C HIS A 330 20.08 22.14 7.62
N CYS A 331 20.66 21.38 8.56
CA CYS A 331 20.88 19.94 8.38
C CYS A 331 19.64 19.12 8.75
N VAL A 332 19.37 18.08 7.97
CA VAL A 332 18.38 17.05 8.31
C VAL A 332 18.92 16.22 9.48
N ALA A 333 18.16 16.13 10.58
CA ALA A 333 18.52 15.27 11.70
C ALA A 333 18.64 13.80 11.24
N GLY A 334 19.79 13.18 11.51
CA GLY A 334 20.08 11.78 11.15
C GLY A 334 20.88 11.57 9.86
N ASP A 335 21.09 12.61 9.03
CA ASP A 335 22.01 12.50 7.90
C ASP A 335 23.45 12.74 8.35
N THR A 336 24.25 11.67 8.42
CA THR A 336 25.66 11.72 8.84
C THR A 336 26.63 11.99 7.68
N ARG A 337 26.13 12.07 6.44
CA ARG A 337 26.98 12.25 5.24
C ARG A 337 27.46 13.70 5.06
N VAL A 338 26.74 14.68 5.62
CA VAL A 338 27.10 16.10 5.52
C VAL A 338 27.23 16.68 6.92
N PRO A 339 28.44 17.06 7.37
CA PRO A 339 28.64 17.64 8.69
C PRO A 339 27.99 19.03 8.80
N ARG A 340 27.68 19.46 10.02
CA ARG A 340 27.25 20.85 10.29
C ARG A 340 28.40 21.81 9.99
N CYS A 341 28.09 22.95 9.40
CA CYS A 341 29.11 23.97 9.16
C CYS A 341 29.75 24.43 10.48
N PRO A 342 31.08 24.60 10.53
CA PRO A 342 31.75 25.17 11.68
C PRO A 342 31.11 26.51 12.04
N ARG A 343 30.86 26.76 13.33
CA ARG A 343 30.47 28.11 13.77
C ARG A 343 31.67 29.02 13.54
N VAL A 344 31.55 29.95 12.61
CA VAL A 344 32.49 31.08 12.53
C VAL A 344 32.27 31.89 13.82
N PRO A 345 33.30 32.14 14.64
CA PRO A 345 33.17 32.99 15.81
C PRO A 345 32.70 34.38 15.36
N ALA A 346 31.68 34.92 16.01
CA ALA A 346 31.21 36.28 15.76
C ALA A 346 32.36 37.26 16.06
N GLY A 347 33.02 37.75 15.01
CA GLY A 347 34.18 38.65 15.14
C GLY A 347 35.29 38.48 14.09
N ALA A 348 35.22 37.50 13.19
CA ALA A 348 36.17 37.37 12.08
C ALA A 348 35.53 37.78 10.75
N ALA A 349 35.30 39.08 10.58
CA ALA A 349 35.06 39.71 9.30
C ALA A 349 35.79 41.06 9.32
N ASP A 350 37.04 41.04 8.88
CA ASP A 350 37.69 42.18 8.24
C ASP A 350 37.57 41.98 6.72
#